data_AF-A0A1V5RA19-F1
#
_entry.id   AF-A0A1V5RA19-F1
#
_cell.length_a   1.000
_cell.length_b   1.000
_cell.length_c   1.000
_cell.angle_alpha   90.00
_cell.angle_beta   90.00
_cell.angle_gamma   90.00
#
_symmetry.space_group_name_H-M   'P 1'
#
loop_
_entity.id
_entity.type
_entity.pdbx_description
1 polymer ?
#
loop_
_entity_poly.entity_id
_entity_poly.type
_entity_poly.pdbx_seq_one_letter_code
_entity_poly.pdbx_strand_id
1 'polypeptide(L)'
;MDRREFVLANKKTIILASIATIVIVAVIFFGAVFWSAKSDLKQQTDFTSGQANQAEILENYENGMKTAVKEYQQIVDDIKKGELNNDERPILLSRIKNLKDKMTEIIVPTKYKDFHIEIFFGILSSERYLADNNPEDKAKGEEALAEAKENNNWLDK
;
A
#
# COMPACT_ATOMS: atom_id res chain seq x y z
N MET A 1 42.79 -27.73 7.51
CA MET A 1 41.59 -26.94 7.22
C MET A 1 41.87 -26.15 5.96
N ASP A 2 41.15 -26.44 4.88
CA ASP A 2 41.52 -26.09 3.50
C ASP A 2 41.05 -24.67 3.14
N ARG A 3 41.87 -23.88 2.43
CA ARG A 3 41.58 -22.45 2.12
C ARG A 3 40.28 -22.28 1.33
N ARG A 4 39.81 -23.34 0.65
CA ARG A 4 38.56 -23.33 -0.13
C ARG A 4 37.31 -23.35 0.76
N GLU A 5 37.36 -23.98 1.93
CA GLU A 5 36.20 -24.00 2.85
C GLU A 5 35.99 -22.66 3.55
N PHE A 6 37.08 -21.93 3.82
CA PHE A 6 37.00 -20.60 4.43
C PHE A 6 36.36 -19.56 3.49
N VAL A 7 36.61 -19.66 2.18
CA VAL A 7 36.05 -18.74 1.18
C VAL A 7 34.55 -18.98 0.94
N LEU A 8 34.10 -20.23 1.03
CA LEU A 8 32.68 -20.58 0.89
C LEU A 8 31.84 -20.19 2.11
N ALA A 9 32.39 -20.29 3.33
CA ALA A 9 31.74 -19.80 4.54
C ALA A 9 31.59 -18.26 4.51
N ASN A 10 32.62 -17.53 4.07
CA ASN A 10 32.59 -16.07 4.07
C ASN A 10 31.63 -15.48 3.01
N LYS A 11 31.44 -16.14 1.87
CA LYS A 11 30.48 -15.66 0.85
C LYS A 11 29.02 -15.78 1.30
N LYS A 12 28.66 -16.82 2.05
CA LYS A 12 27.28 -17.00 2.55
C LYS A 12 26.94 -15.97 3.64
N THR A 13 27.90 -15.60 4.48
CA THR A 13 27.69 -14.59 5.53
C THR A 13 27.51 -13.17 4.97
N ILE A 14 28.19 -12.84 3.86
CA ILE A 14 28.06 -11.52 3.22
C ILE A 14 26.69 -11.33 2.55
N ILE A 15 26.11 -12.38 1.94
CA ILE A 15 24.82 -12.28 1.25
C ILE A 15 23.64 -12.15 2.24
N LEU A 16 23.71 -12.78 3.41
CA LEU A 16 22.67 -12.66 4.45
C LEU A 16 22.67 -11.31 5.17
N ALA A 17 23.83 -10.62 5.27
CA ALA A 17 23.91 -9.29 5.88
C ALA A 17 23.31 -8.19 4.98
N SER A 18 23.27 -8.39 3.66
CA SER A 18 22.77 -7.37 2.71
C SER A 18 21.24 -7.25 2.68
N ILE A 19 20.49 -8.29 3.04
CA ILE A 19 19.02 -8.26 3.03
C ILE A 19 18.48 -7.59 4.30
N ALA A 20 19.12 -7.82 5.45
CA ALA A 20 18.70 -7.21 6.71
C ALA A 20 18.89 -5.69 6.75
N THR A 21 19.88 -5.15 6.01
CA THR A 21 20.20 -3.72 6.05
C THR A 21 19.22 -2.88 5.22
N ILE A 22 18.64 -3.43 4.15
CA ILE A 22 17.69 -2.70 3.29
C ILE A 22 16.33 -2.50 3.99
N VAL A 23 15.93 -3.43 4.85
CA VAL A 23 14.65 -3.34 5.59
C VAL A 23 14.69 -2.25 6.67
N ILE A 24 15.85 -2.02 7.30
CA ILE A 24 15.96 -1.06 8.41
C ILE A 24 15.95 0.40 7.90
N VAL A 25 16.50 0.67 6.71
CA VAL A 25 16.51 2.04 6.16
C VAL A 25 15.10 2.51 5.78
N ALA A 26 14.21 1.60 5.34
CA ALA A 26 12.82 1.94 5.03
C ALA A 26 11.99 2.29 6.28
N VAL A 27 12.27 1.64 7.42
CA VAL A 27 11.55 1.90 8.69
C VAL A 27 11.98 3.22 9.32
N ILE A 28 13.24 3.63 9.19
CA ILE A 28 13.74 4.88 9.81
C ILE A 28 13.26 6.12 9.04
N PHE A 29 13.17 6.08 7.70
CA PHE A 29 12.67 7.22 6.94
C PHE A 29 11.16 7.45 7.13
N PHE A 30 10.35 6.39 7.29
CA PHE A 30 8.92 6.54 7.62
C PHE A 30 8.67 6.82 9.12
N GLY A 31 9.52 6.32 10.02
CA GLY A 31 9.37 6.54 11.46
C GLY A 31 9.73 7.95 11.92
N ALA A 32 10.76 8.58 11.34
CA ALA A 32 11.24 9.88 11.79
C ALA A 32 10.35 11.05 11.34
N VAL A 33 9.77 10.98 10.14
CA VAL A 33 8.82 12.02 9.67
C VAL A 33 7.51 11.98 10.48
N PHE A 34 7.09 10.80 10.94
CA PHE A 34 5.86 10.65 11.72
C PHE A 34 6.01 11.04 13.21
N TRP A 35 7.22 10.98 13.77
CA TRP A 35 7.43 11.31 15.20
C TRP A 35 7.69 12.80 15.44
N SER A 36 8.26 13.53 14.47
CA SER A 36 8.45 14.98 14.58
C SER A 36 7.18 15.80 14.44
N ALA A 37 6.07 15.23 13.95
CA ALA A 37 4.76 15.87 13.92
C ALA A 37 4.00 15.76 15.27
N LYS A 38 4.49 14.93 16.21
CA LYS A 38 3.76 14.60 17.44
C LYS A 38 4.09 15.51 18.64
N SER A 39 5.14 16.34 18.56
CA SER A 39 5.59 17.15 19.70
C SER A 39 4.93 18.53 19.83
N ASP A 40 4.23 19.02 18.80
CA ASP A 40 3.52 20.31 18.87
C ASP A 40 2.01 20.18 19.17
N LEU A 41 1.50 18.95 19.35
CA LEU A 41 0.11 18.73 19.72
C LEU A 41 -0.10 18.74 21.24
N LYS A 42 0.33 19.82 21.90
CA LYS A 42 -0.12 20.13 23.27
C LYS A 42 -1.23 21.18 23.22
N GLN A 43 -2.39 20.74 23.69
CA GLN A 43 -3.43 21.54 24.36
C GLN A 43 -4.27 22.49 23.50
N GLN A 44 -5.37 21.95 22.98
CA GLN A 44 -6.69 22.44 23.38
C GLN A 44 -7.75 21.36 23.11
N THR A 45 -8.09 20.61 24.15
CA THR A 45 -9.23 19.70 24.20
C THR A 45 -10.51 20.51 24.35
N ASP A 46 -11.16 20.82 23.24
CA ASP A 46 -12.61 21.02 23.21
C ASP A 46 -13.25 19.63 22.99
N PHE A 47 -13.85 19.08 24.04
CA PHE A 47 -14.42 17.73 24.03
C PHE A 47 -15.58 17.56 23.01
N THR A 48 -16.16 18.67 22.54
CA THR A 48 -17.23 18.71 21.53
C THR A 48 -16.70 18.82 20.10
N SER A 49 -15.53 19.45 19.88
CA SER A 49 -14.88 19.54 18.57
C SER A 49 -14.13 18.26 18.20
N GLY A 50 -13.70 17.46 19.19
CA GLY A 50 -13.06 16.16 18.97
C GLY A 50 -13.98 15.11 18.33
N GLN A 51 -15.29 15.13 18.62
CA GLN A 51 -16.26 14.23 17.98
C GLN A 51 -16.66 14.69 16.58
N ALA A 52 -16.87 16.00 16.38
CA ALA A 52 -17.13 16.57 15.05
C ALA A 52 -15.93 16.33 14.11
N ASN A 53 -14.71 16.56 14.58
CA ASN A 53 -13.50 16.28 13.82
C ASN A 53 -13.31 14.77 13.53
N GLN A 54 -13.69 13.88 14.46
CA GLN A 54 -13.63 12.44 14.19
C GLN A 54 -14.67 11.98 13.16
N ALA A 55 -15.88 12.54 13.20
CA ALA A 55 -16.91 12.25 12.21
C ALA A 55 -16.50 12.75 10.82
N GLU A 56 -15.91 13.95 10.73
CA GLU A 56 -15.40 14.51 9.48
C GLU A 56 -14.21 13.71 8.93
N ILE A 57 -13.25 13.31 9.79
CA ILE A 57 -12.14 12.44 9.38
C ILE A 57 -12.65 11.09 8.86
N LEU A 58 -13.66 10.52 9.52
CA LEU A 58 -14.27 9.28 9.10
C LEU A 58 -14.97 9.42 7.75
N GLU A 59 -15.78 10.46 7.57
CA GLU A 59 -16.49 10.72 6.32
C GLU A 59 -15.51 10.97 5.17
N ASN A 60 -14.49 11.79 5.39
CA ASN A 60 -13.43 12.04 4.40
C ASN A 60 -12.68 10.76 4.04
N TYR A 61 -12.39 9.90 5.02
CA TYR A 61 -11.78 8.60 4.79
C TYR A 61 -12.68 7.70 3.93
N GLU A 62 -13.96 7.54 4.30
CA GLU A 62 -14.89 6.69 3.58
C GLU A 62 -15.08 7.19 2.14
N ASN A 63 -15.24 8.49 1.93
CA ASN A 63 -15.35 9.10 0.60
C ASN A 63 -14.07 8.91 -0.23
N GLY A 64 -12.89 9.09 0.38
CA GLY A 64 -11.61 8.86 -0.26
C GLY A 64 -11.44 7.40 -0.68
N MET A 65 -11.76 6.47 0.21
CA MET A 65 -11.66 5.04 -0.05
C MET A 65 -12.66 4.54 -1.09
N LYS A 66 -13.91 5.03 -1.12
CA LYS A 66 -14.86 4.71 -2.20
C LYS A 66 -14.29 5.07 -3.57
N THR A 67 -13.71 6.27 -3.65
CA THR A 67 -13.11 6.76 -4.89
C THR A 67 -11.89 5.89 -5.28
N ALA A 68 -11.00 5.63 -4.33
CA ALA A 68 -9.80 4.84 -4.55
C ALA A 68 -10.13 3.39 -4.96
N VAL A 69 -11.07 2.73 -4.28
CA VAL A 69 -11.49 1.35 -4.60
C VAL A 69 -12.19 1.30 -5.96
N LYS A 70 -12.97 2.31 -6.33
CA LYS A 70 -13.59 2.39 -7.67
C LYS A 70 -12.55 2.55 -8.77
N GLU A 71 -11.56 3.42 -8.57
CA GLU A 71 -10.43 3.55 -9.50
C GLU A 71 -9.63 2.24 -9.58
N TYR A 72 -9.42 1.58 -8.45
CA TYR A 72 -8.72 0.31 -8.39
C TYR A 72 -9.48 -0.79 -9.16
N GLN A 73 -10.80 -0.86 -9.00
CA GLN A 73 -11.65 -1.78 -9.76
C GLN A 73 -11.48 -1.59 -11.26
N GLN A 74 -11.48 -0.34 -11.74
CA GLN A 74 -11.28 -0.07 -13.16
C GLN A 74 -9.91 -0.56 -13.65
N ILE A 75 -8.85 -0.40 -12.84
CA ILE A 75 -7.52 -0.93 -13.17
C ILE A 75 -7.54 -2.46 -13.26
N VAL A 76 -8.16 -3.12 -12.30
CA VAL A 76 -8.30 -4.60 -12.29
C VAL A 76 -9.12 -5.08 -13.49
N ASP A 77 -10.22 -4.41 -13.82
CA ASP A 77 -11.04 -4.75 -14.98
C ASP A 77 -10.28 -4.61 -16.29
N ASP A 78 -9.47 -3.56 -16.44
CA ASP A 78 -8.63 -3.34 -17.61
C ASP A 78 -7.51 -4.40 -17.70
N ILE A 79 -6.93 -4.81 -16.56
CA ILE A 79 -6.01 -5.95 -16.48
C ILE A 79 -6.69 -7.26 -16.93
N LYS A 80 -7.97 -7.47 -16.56
CA LYS A 80 -8.74 -8.68 -16.87
C LYS A 80 -9.18 -8.77 -18.33
N LYS A 81 -9.50 -7.64 -18.97
CA LYS A 81 -9.90 -7.60 -20.39
C LYS A 81 -8.85 -8.18 -21.34
N GLY A 82 -7.61 -8.32 -20.88
CA GLY A 82 -6.73 -9.38 -21.34
C GLY A 82 -6.26 -9.20 -22.78
N GLU A 83 -5.43 -8.19 -23.00
CA GLU A 83 -4.40 -8.12 -24.04
C GLU A 83 -3.59 -6.84 -23.78
N LEU A 84 -2.98 -6.75 -22.59
CA LEU A 84 -2.16 -5.59 -22.23
C LEU A 84 -0.93 -5.53 -23.13
N ASN A 85 -1.10 -4.84 -24.24
CA ASN A 85 -0.04 -4.56 -25.19
C ASN A 85 1.00 -3.60 -24.55
N ASN A 86 2.10 -3.39 -25.26
CA ASN A 86 3.18 -2.54 -24.78
C ASN A 86 2.77 -1.06 -24.59
N ASP A 87 1.65 -0.63 -25.17
CA ASP A 87 1.17 0.75 -25.10
C ASP A 87 0.19 0.97 -23.93
N GLU A 88 -0.58 -0.05 -23.54
CA GLU A 88 -1.54 0.01 -22.43
C GLU A 88 -0.87 -0.15 -21.06
N ARG A 89 0.17 -0.99 -20.98
CA ARG A 89 0.88 -1.28 -19.73
C ARG A 89 1.46 -0.01 -19.07
N PRO A 90 2.15 0.90 -19.79
CA PRO A 90 2.60 2.18 -19.22
C PRO A 90 1.46 3.07 -18.70
N ILE A 91 0.31 3.06 -19.38
CA ILE A 91 -0.87 3.85 -18.96
C ILE A 91 -1.42 3.32 -17.64
N LEU A 92 -1.53 2.00 -17.50
CA LEU A 92 -1.99 1.37 -16.26
C LEU A 92 -1.01 1.57 -15.10
N LEU A 93 0.30 1.47 -15.36
CA LEU A 93 1.33 1.76 -14.36
C LEU A 93 1.25 3.22 -13.88
N SER A 94 1.01 4.17 -14.79
CA SER A 94 0.78 5.58 -14.43
C SER A 94 -0.47 5.77 -13.57
N ARG A 95 -1.58 5.10 -13.91
CA ARG A 95 -2.81 5.12 -13.11
C ARG A 95 -2.61 4.53 -11.73
N ILE A 96 -1.90 3.40 -11.62
CA ILE A 96 -1.52 2.79 -10.35
C ILE A 96 -0.67 3.73 -9.51
N LYS A 97 0.32 4.40 -10.13
CA LYS A 97 1.14 5.38 -9.43
C LYS A 97 0.29 6.50 -8.83
N ASN A 98 -0.58 7.11 -9.63
CA ASN A 98 -1.48 8.17 -9.16
C ASN A 98 -2.41 7.68 -8.04
N LEU A 99 -2.92 6.45 -8.15
CA LEU A 99 -3.76 5.85 -7.12
C LEU A 99 -2.99 5.61 -5.81
N LYS A 100 -1.74 5.15 -5.89
CA LYS A 100 -0.88 5.00 -4.70
C LYS A 100 -0.62 6.35 -4.03
N ASP A 101 -0.31 7.38 -4.81
CA ASP A 101 -0.09 8.73 -4.28
C ASP A 101 -1.35 9.22 -3.53
N LYS A 102 -2.54 9.09 -4.14
CA LYS A 102 -3.82 9.38 -3.48
C LYS A 102 -4.02 8.59 -2.19
N MET A 103 -3.74 7.27 -2.21
CA MET A 103 -3.88 6.43 -1.03
C MET A 103 -2.98 6.90 0.13
N THR A 104 -1.76 7.36 -0.15
CA THR A 104 -0.84 7.86 0.88
C THR A 104 -1.24 9.22 1.46
N GLU A 105 -2.08 9.98 0.77
CA GLU A 105 -2.61 11.28 1.23
C GLU A 105 -3.86 11.12 2.12
N ILE A 106 -4.50 9.94 2.11
CA ILE A 106 -5.69 9.67 2.93
C ILE A 106 -5.28 9.55 4.41
N ILE A 107 -5.89 10.38 5.27
CA ILE A 107 -5.75 10.25 6.71
C ILE A 107 -6.51 9.01 7.17
N VAL A 108 -5.79 7.98 7.63
CA VAL A 108 -6.37 6.67 7.97
C VAL A 108 -6.82 6.61 9.43
N PRO A 109 -8.14 6.46 9.72
CA PRO A 109 -8.61 6.22 11.06
C PRO A 109 -8.12 4.86 11.57
N THR A 110 -7.80 4.76 12.87
CA THR A 110 -7.27 3.54 13.48
C THR A 110 -8.12 2.30 13.19
N LYS A 111 -9.45 2.43 13.16
CA LYS A 111 -10.40 1.35 12.86
C LYS A 111 -10.20 0.73 11.47
N TYR A 112 -9.71 1.50 10.49
CA TYR A 112 -9.61 1.08 9.10
C TYR A 112 -8.17 0.89 8.62
N LYS A 113 -7.19 0.87 9.53
CA LYS A 113 -5.77 0.70 9.16
C LYS A 113 -5.52 -0.58 8.38
N ASP A 114 -6.03 -1.70 8.86
CA ASP A 114 -5.78 -3.01 8.24
C ASP A 114 -6.42 -3.06 6.84
N PHE A 115 -7.68 -2.62 6.73
CA PHE A 115 -8.37 -2.49 5.45
C PHE A 115 -7.64 -1.58 4.45
N HIS A 116 -7.15 -0.41 4.90
CA HIS A 116 -6.38 0.50 4.03
C HIS A 116 -5.09 -0.16 3.52
N ILE A 117 -4.39 -0.87 4.41
CA ILE A 117 -3.14 -1.57 4.10
C ILE A 117 -3.40 -2.71 3.10
N GLU A 118 -4.46 -3.49 3.28
CA GLU A 118 -4.86 -4.57 2.38
C GLU A 118 -5.12 -4.07 0.96
N ILE A 119 -5.91 -3.00 0.82
CA ILE A 119 -6.14 -2.35 -0.49
C ILE A 119 -4.82 -1.86 -1.10
N PHE A 120 -3.98 -1.22 -0.30
CA PHE A 120 -2.69 -0.71 -0.78
C PHE A 120 -1.77 -1.84 -1.26
N PHE A 121 -1.75 -2.98 -0.57
CA PHE A 121 -1.01 -4.16 -1.01
C PHE A 121 -1.61 -4.82 -2.26
N GLY A 122 -2.93 -4.80 -2.41
CA GLY A 122 -3.59 -5.19 -3.67
C GLY A 122 -3.06 -4.36 -4.84
N ILE A 123 -3.07 -3.03 -4.69
CA ILE A 123 -2.57 -2.10 -5.72
C ILE A 123 -1.10 -2.39 -6.07
N LEU A 124 -0.24 -2.63 -5.07
CA LEU A 124 1.17 -3.00 -5.29
C LEU A 124 1.32 -4.35 -6.01
N SER A 125 0.43 -5.31 -5.74
CA SER A 125 0.44 -6.61 -6.43
C SER A 125 0.05 -6.42 -7.90
N SER A 126 -0.97 -5.61 -8.20
CA SER A 126 -1.30 -5.26 -9.59
C SER A 126 -0.15 -4.53 -10.31
N GLU A 127 0.59 -3.67 -9.62
CA GLU A 127 1.80 -3.02 -10.17
C GLU A 127 2.86 -4.06 -10.55
N ARG A 128 3.15 -5.01 -9.65
CA ARG A 128 4.12 -6.08 -9.87
C ARG A 128 3.73 -6.99 -11.02
N TYR A 129 2.45 -7.34 -11.14
CA TYR A 129 1.97 -8.06 -12.31
C TYR A 129 2.24 -7.29 -13.61
N LEU A 130 1.97 -5.98 -13.63
CA LEU A 130 2.25 -5.15 -14.80
C LEU A 130 3.75 -4.98 -15.08
N ALA A 131 4.63 -5.09 -14.09
CA ALA A 131 6.07 -5.05 -14.29
C ALA A 131 6.63 -6.39 -14.79
N ASP A 132 6.29 -7.47 -14.09
CA ASP A 132 7.00 -8.76 -14.18
C ASP A 132 6.14 -9.86 -14.84
N ASN A 133 4.89 -9.56 -15.19
CA ASN A 133 3.93 -10.50 -15.77
C ASN A 133 3.68 -11.74 -14.89
N ASN A 134 3.81 -11.60 -13.57
CA ASN A 134 3.62 -12.68 -12.60
C ASN A 134 2.13 -12.93 -12.30
N PRO A 135 1.55 -14.08 -12.69
CA PRO A 135 0.13 -14.37 -12.48
C PRO A 135 -0.29 -14.42 -11.00
N GLU A 136 0.62 -14.73 -10.08
CA GLU A 136 0.31 -14.73 -8.65
C GLU A 136 0.02 -13.32 -8.14
N ASP A 137 0.78 -12.32 -8.61
CA ASP A 137 0.57 -10.93 -8.23
C ASP A 137 -0.72 -10.36 -8.85
N LYS A 138 -1.12 -10.87 -10.03
CA LYS A 138 -2.44 -10.60 -10.60
C LYS A 138 -3.54 -11.11 -9.67
N ALA A 139 -3.47 -12.38 -9.29
CA ALA A 139 -4.48 -13.02 -8.43
C ALA A 139 -4.60 -12.30 -7.09
N LYS A 140 -3.47 -11.97 -6.43
CA LYS A 140 -3.46 -11.23 -5.15
C LYS A 140 -4.12 -9.86 -5.26
N GLY A 141 -3.87 -9.12 -6.34
CA GLY A 141 -4.53 -7.84 -6.57
C GLY A 141 -6.05 -7.99 -6.73
N GLU A 142 -6.48 -8.99 -7.48
CA GLU A 142 -7.91 -9.29 -7.68
C GLU A 142 -8.61 -9.74 -6.39
N GLU A 143 -7.94 -10.57 -5.58
CA GLU A 143 -8.41 -11.07 -4.30
C GLU A 143 -8.59 -9.94 -3.29
N ALA A 144 -7.57 -9.08 -3.12
CA ALA A 144 -7.65 -7.94 -2.21
C ALA A 144 -8.85 -7.01 -2.52
N LEU A 145 -9.14 -6.81 -3.81
CA LEU A 145 -10.29 -6.01 -4.24
C LEU A 145 -11.63 -6.73 -3.98
N ALA A 146 -11.69 -8.04 -4.18
CA ALA A 146 -12.88 -8.84 -3.91
C ALA A 146 -13.20 -8.86 -2.41
N GLU A 147 -12.21 -9.18 -1.58
CA GLU A 147 -12.34 -9.21 -0.11
C GLU A 147 -12.74 -7.85 0.44
N ALA A 148 -12.16 -6.77 -0.09
CA ALA A 148 -12.51 -5.42 0.29
C ALA A 148 -14.00 -5.13 0.11
N LYS A 149 -14.57 -5.51 -1.03
CA LYS A 149 -15.99 -5.31 -1.34
C LYS A 149 -16.90 -6.22 -0.54
N GLU A 150 -16.52 -7.49 -0.36
CA GLU A 150 -17.28 -8.45 0.44
C GLU A 150 -17.39 -8.00 1.91
N ASN A 151 -16.28 -7.54 2.49
CA ASN A 151 -16.20 -7.19 3.90
C ASN A 151 -16.67 -5.76 4.22
N ASN A 152 -16.83 -4.90 3.21
CA ASN A 152 -17.16 -3.48 3.39
C ASN A 152 -18.28 -3.01 2.47
N ASN A 153 -19.52 -3.40 2.79
CA ASN A 153 -20.72 -3.03 2.02
C ASN A 153 -20.98 -1.52 1.84
N TRP A 154 -20.30 -0.68 2.60
CA TRP A 154 -20.41 0.77 2.49
C TRP A 154 -19.66 1.31 1.27
N LEU A 155 -18.73 0.53 0.69
CA LEU A 155 -18.02 0.89 -0.54
C LEU A 155 -18.93 1.01 -1.77
N ASP A 156 -20.05 0.29 -1.78
CA ASP A 156 -21.02 0.27 -2.90
C ASP A 156 -22.21 1.21 -2.70
N LYS A 157 -22.29 1.93 -1.56
CA LYS A 157 -23.35 2.88 -1.23
C LYS A 157 -23.00 4.29 -1.68
#